data_AF-A0AA41PYL0-F1
#
_entry.id   AF-A0AA41PYL0-F1
#
_cell.length_a   1.000
_cell.length_b   1.000
_cell.length_c   1.000
_cell.angle_alpha   90.00
_cell.angle_beta   90.00
_cell.angle_gamma   90.00
#
_symmetry.space_group_name_H-M   'P 1'
#
loop_
_entity.id
_entity.type
_entity.pdbx_description
1 polymer ?
#
loop_
_entity_poly.entity_id
_entity_poly.type
_entity_poly.pdbx_seq_one_letter_code
_entity_poly.pdbx_strand_id
1 'polypeptide(L)'
;MAPPMWIPPTPAPRRDRPVFIALAAVLWSVTAIALGIVLLTLAWIGVWIWADGQNVMPLVAVTGGALAGAGLLLTAVYHAPGFRKLAPSVRLTILGAVAAATPLYFVVRIMTYSG
;
A
#
# COMPACT_ATOMS: atom_id res chain seq x y z
N MET A 1 42.31 -6.75 -41.04
CA MET A 1 41.22 -7.40 -40.30
C MET A 1 41.16 -6.78 -38.92
N ALA A 2 40.11 -6.01 -38.62
CA ALA A 2 39.92 -5.46 -37.28
C ALA A 2 39.42 -6.57 -36.33
N PRO A 3 39.88 -6.62 -35.07
CA PRO A 3 39.40 -7.61 -34.10
C PRO A 3 37.92 -7.37 -33.77
N PRO A 4 37.14 -8.42 -33.46
CA PRO A 4 35.75 -8.26 -33.07
C PRO A 4 35.66 -7.44 -31.77
N MET A 5 34.94 -6.33 -31.83
CA MET A 5 34.63 -5.48 -30.69
C MET A 5 33.77 -6.28 -29.70
N TRP A 6 34.27 -6.46 -28.48
CA TRP A 6 33.49 -7.10 -27.41
C TRP A 6 32.32 -6.21 -27.03
N ILE A 7 31.09 -6.70 -27.23
CA ILE A 7 29.86 -6.04 -26.78
C ILE A 7 29.44 -6.72 -25.47
N PRO A 8 29.36 -5.99 -24.35
CA PRO A 8 28.86 -6.56 -23.11
C PRO A 8 27.43 -7.08 -23.32
N PRO A 9 27.10 -8.30 -22.83
CA PRO A 9 25.74 -8.83 -22.92
C PRO A 9 24.77 -7.85 -22.26
N THR A 10 23.81 -7.35 -23.01
CA THR A 10 22.73 -6.54 -22.46
C THR A 10 21.99 -7.38 -21.41
N PRO A 11 21.77 -6.88 -20.17
CA PRO A 11 21.09 -7.66 -19.15
C PRO A 11 19.71 -8.10 -19.67
N ALA A 12 19.48 -9.42 -19.69
CA ALA A 12 18.20 -9.95 -20.12
C ALA A 12 17.07 -9.36 -19.25
N PRO A 13 15.92 -8.96 -19.83
CA PRO A 13 14.77 -8.49 -19.07
C PRO A 13 14.40 -9.55 -18.04
N ARG A 14 14.36 -9.18 -16.74
CA ARG A 14 13.87 -10.09 -15.70
C ARG A 14 12.42 -10.43 -16.02
N ARG A 15 12.19 -11.68 -16.42
CA ARG A 15 10.88 -12.18 -16.84
C ARG A 15 9.96 -12.24 -15.62
N ASP A 16 8.96 -11.37 -15.60
CA ASP A 16 7.93 -11.36 -14.57
C ASP A 16 7.16 -12.69 -14.60
N ARG A 17 7.08 -13.38 -13.46
CA ARG A 17 6.29 -14.62 -13.38
C ARG A 17 4.83 -14.24 -13.17
N PRO A 18 3.90 -14.77 -13.98
CA PRO A 18 2.47 -14.41 -13.91
C PRO A 18 1.86 -14.66 -12.53
N VAL A 19 2.39 -15.64 -11.78
CA VAL A 19 2.01 -15.93 -10.39
C VAL A 19 2.20 -14.73 -9.46
N PHE A 20 3.30 -13.98 -9.58
CA PHE A 20 3.53 -12.80 -8.72
C PHE A 20 2.64 -11.62 -9.08
N ILE A 21 2.25 -11.51 -10.36
CA ILE A 21 1.29 -10.49 -10.82
C ILE A 21 -0.09 -10.80 -10.24
N ALA A 22 -0.54 -12.06 -10.35
CA ALA A 22 -1.81 -12.50 -9.78
C ALA A 22 -1.84 -12.32 -8.26
N LEU A 23 -0.78 -12.71 -7.55
CA LEU A 23 -0.68 -12.56 -6.10
C LEU A 23 -0.68 -11.08 -5.68
N ALA A 24 0.06 -10.22 -6.39
CA ALA A 24 0.01 -8.78 -6.14
C ALA A 24 -1.40 -8.23 -6.35
N ALA A 25 -2.08 -8.61 -7.45
CA ALA A 25 -3.44 -8.16 -7.74
C ALA A 25 -4.42 -8.57 -6.62
N VAL A 26 -4.34 -9.81 -6.13
CA VAL A 26 -5.16 -10.29 -5.01
C VAL A 26 -4.88 -9.49 -3.74
N LEU A 27 -3.61 -9.32 -3.37
CA LEU A 27 -3.23 -8.57 -2.16
C LEU A 27 -3.71 -7.12 -2.20
N TRP A 28 -3.55 -6.45 -3.35
CA TRP A 28 -4.02 -5.08 -3.53
C TRP A 28 -5.54 -4.99 -3.55
N SER A 29 -6.23 -5.96 -4.14
CA SER A 29 -7.70 -6.02 -4.12
C SER A 29 -8.23 -6.19 -2.70
N VAL A 30 -7.67 -7.12 -1.93
CA VAL A 30 -8.03 -7.33 -0.51
C VAL A 30 -7.75 -6.07 0.31
N THR A 31 -6.60 -5.43 0.09
CA THR A 31 -6.24 -4.18 0.77
C THR A 31 -7.22 -3.06 0.45
N ALA A 32 -7.59 -2.90 -0.82
CA ALA A 32 -8.55 -1.89 -1.26
C ALA A 32 -9.94 -2.12 -0.68
N ILE A 33 -10.41 -3.38 -0.65
CA ILE A 33 -11.69 -3.75 -0.03
C ILE A 33 -11.65 -3.44 1.47
N ALA A 34 -10.59 -3.86 2.17
CA ALA A 34 -10.45 -3.61 3.60
C ALA A 34 -10.39 -2.11 3.93
N LEU A 35 -9.63 -1.32 3.16
CA LEU A 35 -9.61 0.14 3.29
C LEU A 35 -10.99 0.76 3.01
N GLY A 36 -11.71 0.27 2.00
CA GLY A 36 -13.06 0.71 1.69
C GLY A 36 -14.04 0.48 2.84
N ILE A 37 -13.99 -0.70 3.48
CA ILE A 37 -14.83 -1.02 4.65
C ILE A 37 -14.48 -0.09 5.83
N VAL A 38 -13.19 0.12 6.10
CA VAL A 38 -12.74 1.04 7.18
C VAL A 38 -13.22 2.47 6.90
N LEU A 39 -13.04 2.97 5.68
CA LEU A 39 -13.49 4.31 5.29
C LEU A 39 -14.99 4.47 5.39
N LEU A 40 -15.77 3.46 4.96
CA LEU A 40 -17.22 3.47 5.08
C LEU A 40 -17.64 3.52 6.56
N THR A 41 -16.97 2.75 7.41
CA THR A 41 -17.22 2.72 8.86
C THR A 41 -16.91 4.07 9.50
N LEU A 42 -15.77 4.69 9.14
CA LEU A 42 -15.40 6.01 9.63
C LEU A 42 -16.34 7.10 9.13
N ALA A 43 -16.81 7.02 7.88
CA ALA A 43 -17.83 7.92 7.36
C ALA A 43 -19.14 7.78 8.15
N TRP A 44 -19.56 6.54 8.44
CA TRP A 44 -20.74 6.27 9.26
C TRP A 44 -20.60 6.87 10.67
N ILE A 45 -19.47 6.65 11.34
CA ILE A 45 -19.16 7.27 12.64
C ILE A 45 -19.19 8.80 12.53
N GLY A 46 -18.60 9.36 11.47
CA GLY A 46 -18.57 10.80 11.23
C GLY A 46 -19.97 11.41 11.08
N VAL A 47 -20.92 10.69 10.46
CA VAL A 47 -22.33 11.12 10.36
C VAL A 47 -22.96 11.24 11.75
N TRP A 48 -22.72 10.28 12.65
CA TRP A 48 -23.24 10.35 14.02
C TRP A 48 -22.61 11.48 14.84
N ILE A 49 -21.28 11.65 14.75
CA ILE A 49 -20.58 12.77 15.39
C ILE A 49 -21.14 14.11 14.91
N TRP A 50 -21.40 14.23 13.61
CA TRP A 50 -21.98 15.44 13.03
C TRP A 50 -23.42 15.67 13.48
N ALA A 51 -24.22 14.60 13.56
CA ALA A 51 -25.61 14.66 14.04
C ALA A 51 -25.68 15.10 15.51
N ASP A 52 -24.69 14.74 16.33
CA ASP A 52 -24.52 15.21 17.71
C ASP A 52 -24.01 16.67 17.79
N GLY A 53 -23.87 17.36 16.66
CA GLY A 53 -23.39 18.75 16.59
C GLY A 53 -21.89 18.90 16.87
N GLN A 54 -21.15 17.80 16.93
CA GLN A 54 -19.71 17.81 17.18
C GLN A 54 -18.91 18.00 15.89
N ASN A 55 -17.68 18.50 16.04
CA ASN A 55 -16.79 18.73 14.91
C ASN A 55 -16.16 17.43 14.43
N VAL A 56 -16.38 17.09 13.14
CA VAL A 56 -15.84 15.89 12.49
C VAL A 56 -14.42 16.08 11.94
N MET A 57 -13.92 17.32 11.85
CA MET A 57 -12.60 17.60 11.27
C MET A 57 -11.43 16.85 11.93
N PRO A 58 -11.40 16.62 13.26
CA PRO A 58 -10.33 15.81 13.87
C PRO A 58 -10.32 14.38 13.31
N LEU A 59 -11.49 13.76 13.12
CA LEU A 59 -11.62 12.44 12.53
C LEU A 59 -11.08 12.44 11.09
N VAL A 60 -11.50 13.41 10.28
CA VAL A 60 -11.05 13.55 8.89
C VAL A 60 -9.54 13.78 8.81
N ALA A 61 -8.99 14.64 9.66
CA ALA A 61 -7.56 14.96 9.69
C ALA A 61 -6.69 13.76 10.09
N VAL A 62 -7.09 13.02 11.13
CA VAL A 62 -6.37 11.81 11.57
C VAL A 62 -6.42 10.73 10.49
N THR A 63 -7.59 10.51 9.89
CA THR A 63 -7.77 9.47 8.87
C THR A 63 -7.02 9.84 7.58
N GLY A 64 -7.20 11.06 7.09
CA GLY A 64 -6.53 11.56 5.90
C GLY A 64 -5.01 11.63 6.07
N GLY A 65 -4.54 12.06 7.24
CA GLY A 65 -3.12 12.08 7.57
C GLY A 65 -2.49 10.69 7.61
N ALA A 66 -3.19 9.70 8.18
CA ALA A 66 -2.73 8.32 8.18
C ALA A 66 -2.66 7.71 6.78
N LEU A 67 -3.66 7.96 5.92
CA LEU A 67 -3.68 7.49 4.54
C LEU A 67 -2.59 8.16 3.69
N ALA A 68 -2.43 9.48 3.82
CA ALA A 68 -1.38 10.22 3.13
C ALA A 68 0.01 9.75 3.59
N GLY A 69 0.21 9.56 4.89
CA GLY A 69 1.45 9.03 5.46
C GLY A 69 1.78 7.63 4.97
N ALA A 70 0.80 6.73 4.94
CA ALA A 70 0.97 5.38 4.40
C ALA A 70 1.31 5.40 2.90
N GLY A 71 0.62 6.22 2.11
CA GLY A 71 0.89 6.39 0.68
C GLY A 71 2.30 6.92 0.41
N LEU A 72 2.74 7.92 1.17
CA LEU A 72 4.09 8.47 1.09
C LEU A 72 5.14 7.43 1.47
N LEU A 73 4.92 6.67 2.54
CA LEU A 73 5.82 5.61 2.97
C LEU A 73 5.96 4.51 1.93
N LEU A 74 4.84 4.02 1.37
CA LEU A 74 4.84 3.00 0.32
C LEU A 74 5.58 3.49 -0.93
N THR A 75 5.36 4.75 -1.31
CA THR A 75 6.05 5.39 -2.45
C THR A 75 7.56 5.52 -2.19
N ALA A 76 7.94 5.96 -0.99
CA ALA A 76 9.34 6.07 -0.61
C ALA A 76 10.05 4.70 -0.62
N VAL A 77 9.40 3.66 -0.08
CA VAL A 77 9.91 2.28 -0.09
C VAL A 77 10.03 1.75 -1.52
N TYR A 78 9.05 2.02 -2.39
CA TYR A 78 9.11 1.63 -3.80
C TYR A 78 10.32 2.22 -4.52
N HIS A 79 10.69 3.46 -4.19
CA HIS A 79 11.83 4.16 -4.78
C HIS A 79 13.17 3.93 -4.06
N ALA A 80 13.20 3.20 -2.94
CA ALA A 80 14.41 2.95 -2.18
C ALA A 80 15.46 2.15 -2.98
N PRO A 81 16.77 2.45 -2.86
CA PRO A 81 17.83 1.83 -3.68
C PRO A 81 17.94 0.30 -3.51
N GLY A 82 17.54 -0.24 -2.34
CA GLY A 82 17.46 -1.68 -2.11
C GLY A 82 16.30 -2.34 -2.88
N PHE A 83 15.13 -1.71 -2.92
CA PHE A 83 13.95 -2.18 -3.67
C PHE A 83 14.15 -2.02 -5.18
N ARG A 84 14.87 -0.95 -5.60
CA ARG A 84 15.72 -0.81 -6.81
C ARG A 84 16.06 -2.07 -7.60
N LYS A 85 16.52 -3.07 -6.87
CA LYS A 85 17.14 -4.26 -7.44
C LYS A 85 16.15 -5.40 -7.65
N LEU A 86 14.89 -5.28 -7.23
CA LEU A 86 13.85 -6.31 -7.37
C LEU A 86 13.03 -6.11 -8.64
N ALA A 87 12.50 -7.21 -9.18
CA ALA A 87 11.54 -7.17 -10.28
C ALA A 87 10.28 -6.38 -9.87
N PRO A 88 9.66 -5.60 -10.77
CA PRO A 88 8.53 -4.73 -10.45
C PRO A 88 7.37 -5.47 -9.77
N SER A 89 7.04 -6.66 -10.27
CA SER A 89 5.97 -7.49 -9.70
C SER A 89 6.27 -7.97 -8.28
N VAL A 90 7.52 -8.33 -7.97
CA VAL A 90 7.95 -8.71 -6.59
C VAL A 90 7.83 -7.52 -5.63
N ARG A 91 8.14 -6.29 -6.08
CA ARG A 91 7.96 -5.09 -5.25
C ARG A 91 6.50 -4.88 -4.91
N LEU A 92 5.62 -5.01 -5.91
CA LEU A 92 4.18 -4.84 -5.74
C LEU A 92 3.59 -5.91 -4.81
N THR A 93 4.11 -7.14 -4.84
CA THR A 93 3.68 -8.20 -3.92
C THR A 93 4.10 -7.88 -2.48
N ILE A 94 5.34 -7.46 -2.26
CA ILE A 94 5.84 -7.11 -0.91
C ILE A 94 5.10 -5.88 -0.37
N LEU A 95 4.95 -4.84 -1.20
CA LEU A 95 4.18 -3.65 -0.85
C LEU A 95 2.72 -3.98 -0.58
N GLY A 96 2.11 -4.87 -1.37
CA GLY A 96 0.75 -5.35 -1.16
C GLY A 96 0.60 -6.11 0.16
N ALA A 97 1.56 -6.96 0.52
CA ALA A 97 1.56 -7.68 1.80
C ALA A 97 1.69 -6.74 3.01
N VAL A 98 2.57 -5.73 2.91
CA VAL A 98 2.72 -4.70 3.95
C VAL A 98 1.45 -3.82 4.02
N ALA A 99 0.91 -3.43 2.88
CA ALA A 99 -0.31 -2.63 2.81
C ALA A 99 -1.50 -3.38 3.42
N ALA A 100 -1.63 -4.69 3.17
CA ALA A 100 -2.67 -5.54 3.74
C ALA A 100 -2.63 -5.65 5.28
N ALA A 101 -1.48 -5.41 5.92
CA ALA A 101 -1.38 -5.37 7.39
C ALA A 101 -1.91 -4.06 8.00
N THR A 102 -2.01 -3.00 7.19
CA THR A 102 -2.40 -1.65 7.66
C THR A 102 -3.86 -1.57 8.15
N PRO A 103 -4.86 -2.15 7.45
CA PRO A 103 -6.24 -2.21 7.94
C PRO A 103 -6.35 -2.94 9.29
N LEU A 104 -5.61 -4.03 9.45
CA LEU A 104 -5.56 -4.82 10.69
C LEU A 104 -5.07 -3.99 11.87
N TYR A 105 -4.00 -3.21 11.69
CA TYR A 105 -3.51 -2.29 12.72
C TYR A 105 -4.57 -1.26 13.14
N PHE A 106 -5.30 -0.70 12.18
CA PHE A 106 -6.37 0.26 12.46
C PHE A 106 -7.51 -0.35 13.28
N VAL A 107 -7.94 -1.56 12.93
CA VAL A 107 -8.99 -2.28 13.67
C VAL A 107 -8.55 -2.57 15.11
N VAL A 108 -7.34 -3.10 15.30
CA VAL A 108 -6.80 -3.38 16.65
C VAL A 108 -6.71 -2.10 17.48
N ARG A 109 -6.20 -1.03 16.88
CA ARG A 109 -6.06 0.26 17.58
C ARG A 109 -7.44 0.79 17.99
N ILE A 110 -8.44 0.78 17.09
CA ILE A 110 -9.81 1.22 17.42
C ILE A 110 -10.39 0.38 18.56
N MET A 111 -10.26 -0.95 18.50
CA MET A 111 -10.76 -1.84 19.56
C MET A 111 -10.10 -1.59 20.91
N THR A 112 -8.82 -1.21 20.92
CA THR A 112 -8.09 -0.94 22.18
C THR A 112 -8.50 0.40 22.80
N TYR A 113 -8.98 1.38 22.02
CA TYR A 113 -9.49 2.65 22.53
C TYR A 113 -10.97 2.60 22.95
N SER A 114 -11.71 1.55 22.58
CA SER A 114 -13.11 1.35 22.95
C SER A 114 -13.34 0.49 24.20
N GLY A 115 -12.27 0.11 24.91
CA GLY A 115 -12.30 -0.71 26.13
C GLY A 115 -12.04 0.08 27.39
#